data_AF-A0A7W1W824-F1
#
_entry.id   AF-A0A7W1W824-F1
#
_cell.length_a   1.000
_cell.length_b   1.000
_cell.length_c   1.000
_cell.angle_alpha   90.00
_cell.angle_beta   90.00
_cell.angle_gamma   90.00
#
_symmetry.space_group_name_H-M   'P 1'
#
loop_
_entity.id
_entity.type
_entity.pdbx_description
1 polymer ?
#
loop_
_entity_poly.entity_id
_entity_poly.type
_entity_poly.pdbx_seq_one_letter_code
_entity_poly.pdbx_strand_id
1 'polypeptide(L)' 'MEVKNTNSTASINFAEVKISVDELEVFAAALSYALEKLSDKEIELKFGATKDEIEGICEDVRETISIFQTKSQELAFT' A
#
# COMPACT_ATOMS: atom_id res chain seq x y z
N MET A 1 -14.66 42.88 15.88
CA MET A 1 -14.12 42.16 14.71
C MET A 1 -14.28 40.68 15.03
N GLU A 2 -15.30 40.02 14.50
CA GLU A 2 -15.54 38.60 14.75
C GLU A 2 -14.65 37.75 13.83
N VAL A 3 -13.85 36.87 14.44
CA VAL A 3 -13.03 35.89 13.72
C VAL A 3 -13.94 34.73 13.30
N LYS A 4 -14.30 34.67 12.01
CA LYS A 4 -15.00 33.52 11.44
C LYS A 4 -14.01 32.35 11.34
N ASN A 5 -14.12 31.40 12.27
CA ASN A 5 -13.47 30.08 12.15
C ASN A 5 -14.08 29.34 10.95
N THR A 6 -13.36 29.29 9.83
CA THR A 6 -13.69 28.41 8.70
C THR A 6 -13.18 27.01 9.03
N ASN A 7 -13.98 26.24 9.77
CA ASN A 7 -13.78 24.80 9.92
C ASN A 7 -13.85 24.15 8.53
N SER A 8 -12.69 23.91 7.93
CA SER A 8 -12.59 23.21 6.65
C SER A 8 -12.57 21.72 6.94
N THR A 9 -13.73 21.08 6.90
CA THR A 9 -13.85 19.63 7.07
C THR A 9 -13.35 18.94 5.80
N ALA A 10 -12.19 18.28 5.86
CA ALA A 10 -11.75 17.38 4.81
C ALA A 10 -12.64 16.12 4.83
N SER A 11 -13.40 15.90 3.76
CA SER A 11 -14.18 14.67 3.58
C SER A 11 -13.35 13.68 2.75
N ILE A 12 -13.00 12.54 3.32
CA ILE A 12 -12.28 11.46 2.63
C ILE A 12 -13.30 10.38 2.26
N ASN A 13 -13.41 10.07 0.97
CA ASN A 13 -14.20 8.94 0.49
C ASN A 13 -13.27 7.75 0.33
N PHE A 14 -13.47 6.70 1.11
CA PHE A 14 -12.71 5.46 0.97
C PHE A 14 -13.31 4.61 -0.16
N ALA A 15 -12.47 4.19 -1.09
CA ALA A 15 -12.81 3.16 -2.07
C ALA A 15 -12.24 1.82 -1.57
N GLU A 16 -13.11 0.85 -1.34
CA GLU A 16 -12.69 -0.53 -1.05
C GLU A 16 -12.50 -1.27 -2.38
N VAL A 17 -11.34 -1.91 -2.55
CA VAL A 17 -11.06 -2.78 -3.69
C VAL A 17 -10.76 -4.17 -3.17
N LYS A 18 -11.43 -5.17 -3.73
CA LYS A 18 -11.13 -6.58 -3.49
C LYS A 18 -10.10 -7.03 -4.51
N ILE A 19 -8.97 -7.51 -4.02
CA ILE A 19 -7.85 -8.01 -4.82
C ILE A 19 -7.57 -9.46 -4.41
N SER A 20 -7.22 -10.30 -5.39
CA SER A 20 -6.77 -11.66 -5.13
C SER A 20 -5.34 -11.69 -4.60
N VAL A 21 -4.93 -12.81 -4.00
CA VAL A 21 -3.54 -12.98 -3.51
C VAL A 21 -2.54 -12.91 -4.67
N ASP A 22 -2.85 -13.52 -5.82
CA ASP A 22 -1.99 -13.49 -7.01
C ASP A 22 -1.78 -12.05 -7.52
N GLU A 23 -2.84 -11.24 -7.55
CA GLU A 23 -2.74 -9.83 -7.93
C GLU A 23 -1.94 -9.02 -6.89
N LEU A 24 -2.06 -9.36 -5.61
CA LEU A 24 -1.29 -8.75 -4.53
C LEU A 24 0.20 -9.11 -4.63
N GLU A 25 0.54 -10.33 -5.06
CA GLU A 25 1.93 -10.75 -5.34
C GLU A 25 2.54 -9.98 -6.51
N VAL A 26 1.77 -9.75 -7.58
CA VAL A 26 2.20 -8.89 -8.70
C VAL A 26 2.45 -7.45 -8.22
N PHE A 27 1.60 -6.94 -7.33
CA PHE A 27 1.77 -5.62 -6.74
C PHE A 27 3.05 -5.54 -5.89
N ALA A 28 3.32 -6.54 -5.05
CA ALA A 28 4.55 -6.63 -4.27
C ALA A 28 5.80 -6.66 -5.17
N ALA A 29 5.75 -7.41 -6.28
CA ALA A 29 6.85 -7.46 -7.24
C ALA A 29 7.09 -6.10 -7.92
N ALA A 30 6.03 -5.38 -8.27
CA ALA A 30 6.12 -4.05 -8.86
C ALA A 30 6.72 -3.02 -7.89
N LEU A 31 6.32 -3.03 -6.62
CA LEU A 31 6.90 -2.18 -5.58
C LEU A 31 8.38 -2.52 -5.33
N SER A 32 8.72 -3.81 -5.29
CA SER A 32 10.11 -4.27 -5.14
C SER A 32 10.99 -3.77 -6.30
N TYR A 33 10.49 -3.89 -7.53
CA TYR A 33 11.18 -3.35 -8.71
C TYR A 33 11.40 -1.84 -8.60
N ALA A 34 10.37 -1.09 -8.16
CA ALA A 34 10.49 0.34 -7.99
C ALA A 34 11.59 0.71 -6.98
N LEU A 35 11.61 0.05 -5.81
CA LEU A 35 12.60 0.28 -4.77
C LEU A 35 14.03 -0.08 -5.20
N GLU A 36 14.20 -1.10 -6.04
CA GLU A 36 15.51 -1.54 -6.52
C GLU A 36 16.06 -0.75 -7.71
N LYS A 37 15.18 -0.28 -8.60
CA LYS A 37 15.59 0.23 -9.92
C LYS A 37 15.41 1.73 -10.07
N LEU A 38 14.54 2.36 -9.30
CA LEU A 38 14.28 3.78 -9.40
C LEU A 38 15.07 4.54 -8.35
N SER A 39 15.52 5.74 -8.71
CA SER A 39 16.04 6.69 -7.74
C SER A 39 14.92 7.27 -6.88
N ASP A 40 15.25 7.77 -5.69
CA ASP A 40 14.30 8.38 -4.76
C ASP A 40 13.47 9.49 -5.43
N LYS A 41 14.10 10.31 -6.28
CA LYS A 41 13.41 11.35 -7.08
C LYS A 41 12.40 10.79 -8.08
N GLU A 42 12.70 9.65 -8.70
CA GLU A 42 11.78 9.00 -9.62
C GLU A 42 10.61 8.33 -8.88
N ILE A 43 10.86 7.81 -7.67
CA ILE A 43 9.81 7.26 -6.80
C ILE A 43 8.85 8.39 -6.41
N GLU A 44 9.36 9.51 -5.88
CA GLU A 44 8.54 10.67 -5.54
C GLU A 44 7.73 11.18 -6.73
N LEU A 45 8.36 11.27 -7.91
CA LEU A 45 7.67 11.76 -9.12
C LEU A 45 6.58 10.81 -9.61
N LYS A 46 6.82 9.50 -9.58
CA LYS A 46 5.89 8.50 -10.17
C LYS A 46 4.81 8.03 -9.22
N PHE A 47 5.14 7.93 -7.93
CA PHE A 47 4.22 7.42 -6.90
C PHE A 47 3.61 8.52 -6.06
N GLY A 48 4.17 9.73 -6.07
CA GLY A 48 3.70 10.82 -5.21
C GLY A 48 3.96 10.57 -3.73
N ALA A 49 4.90 9.67 -3.41
CA ALA A 49 5.27 9.23 -2.07
C ALA A 49 6.79 9.10 -1.96
N THR A 50 7.30 9.23 -0.74
CA THR A 50 8.71 9.03 -0.43
C THR A 50 9.10 7.56 -0.55
N LYS A 51 10.40 7.29 -0.70
CA LYS A 51 10.92 5.93 -0.75
C LYS A 51 10.58 5.12 0.50
N ASP A 52 10.69 5.72 1.68
CA ASP A 52 10.37 5.08 2.96
C ASP A 52 8.90 4.69 3.06
N GLU A 53 7.99 5.53 2.55
CA GLU A 53 6.56 5.21 2.47
C GLU A 53 6.29 4.02 1.53
N ILE A 54 6.97 3.98 0.37
CA ILE A 54 6.86 2.85 -0.56
C ILE A 54 7.45 1.57 0.02
N GLU A 55 8.54 1.66 0.78
CA GLU A 55 9.12 0.52 1.49
C GLU A 55 8.15 -0.03 2.55
N GLY A 56 7.55 0.84 3.36
CA GLY A 56 6.55 0.44 4.35
C GLY A 56 5.33 -0.22 3.70
N ILE A 57 4.80 0.35 2.62
CA ILE A 57 3.69 -0.27 1.87
C ILE A 57 4.10 -1.63 1.31
N CYS A 58 5.34 -1.78 0.83
CA CYS A 58 5.82 -3.05 0.30
C CYS A 58 5.94 -4.12 1.41
N GLU A 59 6.36 -3.75 2.62
CA GLU A 59 6.37 -4.66 3.77
C GLU A 59 4.95 -5.07 4.17
N ASP A 60 4.02 -4.13 4.31
CA ASP A 60 2.63 -4.40 4.68
C ASP A 60 1.95 -5.36 3.69
N VAL A 61 2.20 -5.17 2.40
CA VAL A 61 1.70 -6.04 1.33
C VAL A 61 2.27 -7.46 1.47
N ARG A 62 3.58 -7.60 1.70
CA ARG A 62 4.23 -8.91 1.87
C ARG A 62 3.76 -9.63 3.13
N GLU A 63 3.58 -8.91 4.23
CA GLU A 63 3.02 -9.46 5.46
C GLU A 63 1.60 -9.99 5.21
N THR A 64 0.77 -9.20 4.51
CA THR A 64 -0.60 -9.60 4.16
C THR A 64 -0.61 -10.89 3.34
N ILE A 65 0.25 -11.00 2.31
CA ILE A 65 0.39 -12.23 1.50
C ILE A 65 0.75 -13.42 2.39
N SER A 66 1.75 -13.26 3.26
CA SER A 66 2.21 -14.32 4.18
C SER A 66 1.09 -14.83 5.11
N ILE A 67 0.28 -13.91 5.65
CA ILE A 67 -0.86 -14.25 6.50
C ILE A 67 -1.90 -15.09 5.72
N PHE A 68 -2.20 -14.71 4.48
CA PHE A 68 -3.16 -15.43 3.64
C PHE A 68 -2.66 -16.82 3.24
N GLN A 69 -1.37 -16.95 2.91
CA GLN A 69 -0.76 -18.24 2.57
C GLN A 69 -0.74 -19.18 3.77
N THR A 70 -0.41 -18.68 4.96
CA THR A 70 -0.40 -19.47 6.21
C THR A 70 -1.80 -20.00 6.54
N LYS A 71 -2.83 -19.14 6.49
CA LYS A 71 -4.21 -19.55 6.77
C LYS A 71 -4.75 -20.58 5.75
N SER A 72 -4.34 -20.45 4.49
CA SER A 72 -4.73 -21.39 3.44
C SER A 72 -4.11 -22.77 3.66
N GLN A 73 -2.90 -22.84 4.22
CA GLN A 73 -2.28 -24.10 4.60
C GLN A 73 -3.00 -24.76 5.76
N GLU A 74 -3.35 -24.01 6.83
CA GLU A 74 -4.06 -24.56 7.99
C GLU A 74 -5.41 -25.19 7.62
N LEU A 75 -6.15 -24.57 6.69
CA LEU A 75 -7.43 -25.09 6.18
C LEU A 75 -7.29 -26.34 5.29
N ALA A 76 -6.12 -26.58 4.70
CA ALA A 76 -5.86 -27.75 3.88
C ALA A 76 -5.55 -29.02 4.71
N PHE A 77 -5.27 -28.87 6.01
CA PHE A 77 -4.96 -29.97 6.93
C PHE A 77 -6.11 -30.36 7.88
N THR A 78 -7.28 -29.72 7.73
CA THR A 78 -8.53 -30.04 8.45
C THR A 78 -9.55 -30.68 7.53
#